data_AF-A0A955LB40-F1
#
_entry.id   AF-A0A955LB40-F1
#
_cell.length_a   1.000
_cell.length_b   1.000
_cell.length_c   1.000
_cell.angle_alpha   90.00
_cell.angle_beta   90.00
_cell.angle_gamma   90.00
#
_symmetry.space_group_name_H-M   'P 1'
#
loop_
_entity.id
_entity.type
_entity.pdbx_description
1 polymer ?
#
loop_
_entity_poly.entity_id
_entity_poly.type
_entity_poly.pdbx_seq_one_letter_code
_entity_poly.pdbx_strand_id
1 'polypeptide(L)'
;FVPVYSSVKVKGQKLRVLARTHEKFTINKDHVVTFKKQNSEVHINLPSKIVKISKFDIVDFYKISTNELIKRLETYGDYLSAEIIQYLGSKDRELSIANVKINCSKGTYIRQLANDLGEAVNTSTMLVGLKRTQIGPWSISDAVTVEDLEANQ
;
A
#
# COMPACT_ATOMS: atom_id res chain seq x y z
N PHE A 1 -1.36 -0.94 -12.52
CA PHE A 1 -2.81 -0.58 -12.49
C PHE A 1 -3.14 0.13 -11.18
N VAL A 2 -4.32 0.75 -11.01
CA VAL A 2 -4.66 1.31 -9.69
C VAL A 2 -4.99 0.18 -8.70
N PRO A 3 -4.59 0.27 -7.42
CA PRO A 3 -4.95 -0.74 -6.44
C PRO A 3 -6.44 -0.67 -6.11
N VAL A 4 -7.03 -1.83 -5.79
CA VAL A 4 -8.45 -1.97 -5.40
C VAL A 4 -8.79 -1.08 -4.19
N TYR A 5 -7.92 -1.06 -3.18
CA TYR A 5 -8.05 -0.15 -2.04
C TYR A 5 -7.56 1.27 -2.39
N SER A 6 -8.25 1.93 -3.33
CA SER A 6 -8.01 3.31 -3.75
C SER A 6 -9.30 4.15 -3.76
N SER A 7 -9.12 5.47 -3.79
CA SER A 7 -10.22 6.43 -3.91
C SER A 7 -10.65 6.69 -5.36
N VAL A 8 -10.10 5.96 -6.34
CA VAL A 8 -10.50 6.06 -7.76
C VAL A 8 -11.96 5.64 -7.89
N LYS A 9 -12.74 6.43 -8.63
CA LYS A 9 -14.14 6.13 -8.89
C LYS A 9 -14.28 5.35 -10.20
N VAL A 10 -15.06 4.28 -10.16
CA VAL A 10 -15.51 3.53 -11.34
C VAL A 10 -17.03 3.39 -11.25
N LYS A 11 -17.76 3.73 -12.32
CA LYS A 11 -19.24 3.75 -12.34
C LYS A 11 -19.85 4.52 -11.16
N GLY A 12 -19.25 5.67 -10.82
CA GLY A 12 -19.70 6.54 -9.74
C GLY A 12 -19.28 6.14 -8.31
N GLN A 13 -18.76 4.93 -8.10
CA GLN A 13 -18.36 4.43 -6.76
C GLN A 13 -16.84 4.33 -6.61
N LYS A 14 -16.32 4.62 -5.41
CA LYS A 14 -14.88 4.46 -5.11
C LYS A 14 -14.52 2.97 -5.01
N LEU A 15 -13.42 2.54 -5.63
CA LEU A 15 -12.97 1.14 -5.58
C LEU A 15 -12.81 0.61 -4.15
N ARG A 16 -12.25 1.41 -3.22
CA ARG A 16 -12.15 1.02 -1.79
C ARG A 16 -13.50 0.79 -1.11
N VAL A 17 -14.60 1.37 -1.62
CA VAL A 17 -15.94 1.17 -1.07
C VAL A 17 -16.43 -0.19 -1.52
N LEU A 18 -16.34 -0.49 -2.81
CA LEU A 18 -16.65 -1.81 -3.36
C LEU A 18 -15.85 -2.91 -2.63
N ALA A 19 -14.55 -2.69 -2.43
CA ALA A 19 -13.68 -3.64 -1.73
C ALA A 19 -14.11 -3.94 -0.28
N ARG A 20 -14.73 -2.98 0.41
CA ARG A 20 -15.16 -3.14 1.81
C ARG A 20 -16.59 -3.63 1.94
N THR A 21 -17.45 -3.38 0.95
CA THR A 21 -18.87 -3.75 0.99
C THR A 21 -19.16 -5.14 0.42
N HIS A 22 -18.16 -5.75 -0.22
CA HIS A 22 -18.20 -7.09 -0.79
C HIS A 22 -17.36 -8.04 0.07
N GLU A 23 -17.72 -9.32 0.07
CA GLU A 23 -17.10 -10.33 0.94
C GLU A 23 -15.68 -10.66 0.48
N LYS A 24 -15.49 -10.76 -0.84
CA LYS A 24 -14.22 -11.11 -1.47
C LYS A 24 -14.09 -10.41 -2.81
N PHE A 25 -12.86 -10.22 -3.23
CA PHE A 25 -12.56 -9.90 -4.62
C PHE A 25 -11.37 -10.70 -5.13
N THR A 26 -11.34 -10.93 -6.44
CA THR A 26 -10.20 -11.50 -7.15
C THR A 26 -9.81 -10.58 -8.29
N ILE A 27 -8.54 -10.60 -8.67
CA ILE A 27 -8.03 -9.86 -9.82
C ILE A 27 -7.42 -10.88 -10.78
N ASN A 28 -7.83 -10.86 -12.04
CA ASN A 28 -7.25 -11.73 -13.07
C ASN A 28 -6.04 -11.06 -13.77
N LYS A 29 -5.41 -11.80 -14.69
CA LYS A 29 -4.23 -11.31 -15.45
C LYS A 29 -4.54 -10.12 -16.36
N ASP A 30 -5.79 -9.95 -16.75
CA ASP A 30 -6.25 -8.82 -17.57
C ASP A 30 -6.63 -7.59 -16.71
N HIS A 31 -6.29 -7.62 -15.41
CA HIS A 31 -6.60 -6.58 -14.43
C HIS A 31 -8.09 -6.26 -14.30
N VAL A 32 -8.93 -7.27 -14.50
CA VAL A 32 -10.34 -7.25 -14.15
C VAL A 32 -10.48 -7.67 -12.70
N VAL A 33 -11.04 -6.80 -11.87
CA VAL A 33 -11.44 -7.14 -10.51
C VAL A 33 -12.87 -7.66 -10.50
N THR A 34 -13.07 -8.82 -9.90
CA THR A 34 -14.39 -9.42 -9.65
C THR A 34 -14.69 -9.28 -8.17
N PHE A 35 -15.67 -8.44 -7.82
CA PHE A 35 -16.20 -8.35 -6.46
C PHE A 35 -17.38 -9.31 -6.30
N LYS A 36 -17.40 -10.09 -5.22
CA LYS A 36 -18.48 -11.05 -4.92
C LYS A 36 -19.22 -10.67 -3.64
N LYS A 37 -20.55 -10.72 -3.70
CA LYS A 37 -21.44 -10.56 -2.55
C LYS A 37 -22.66 -11.45 -2.72
N GLN A 38 -22.81 -12.47 -1.88
CA GLN A 38 -23.90 -13.45 -1.96
C GLN A 38 -24.13 -13.94 -3.40
N ASN A 39 -25.30 -13.65 -3.99
CA ASN A 39 -25.70 -14.05 -5.35
C ASN A 39 -25.38 -13.01 -6.44
N SER A 40 -24.49 -12.04 -6.15
CA SER A 40 -24.12 -10.98 -7.10
C SER A 40 -22.61 -10.91 -7.30
N GLU A 41 -22.22 -10.70 -8.56
CA GLU A 41 -20.84 -10.42 -8.96
C GLU A 41 -20.78 -9.12 -9.74
N VAL A 42 -19.74 -8.32 -9.46
CA VAL A 42 -19.45 -7.08 -10.18
C VAL A 42 -18.05 -7.16 -10.76
N HIS A 43 -17.97 -7.07 -12.09
CA HIS A 43 -16.69 -7.05 -12.81
C HIS A 43 -16.32 -5.61 -13.18
N ILE A 44 -15.09 -5.23 -12.87
CA ILE A 44 -14.55 -3.90 -13.16
C ILE A 44 -13.17 -4.04 -13.78
N ASN A 45 -13.01 -3.45 -14.96
CA ASN A 45 -11.68 -3.21 -15.52
C ASN A 45 -10.98 -2.15 -14.66
N LEU A 46 -9.89 -2.53 -14.01
CA LEU A 46 -9.11 -1.57 -13.23
C LEU A 46 -8.53 -0.51 -14.18
N PRO A 47 -8.69 0.78 -13.90
CA PRO A 47 -8.05 1.80 -14.71
C PRO A 47 -6.53 1.72 -14.53
N SER A 48 -5.81 1.93 -15.62
CA SER A 48 -4.38 2.14 -15.60
C SER A 48 -4.07 3.64 -15.53
N LYS A 49 -2.87 3.97 -15.06
CA LYS A 49 -2.38 5.33 -15.02
C LYS A 49 -0.88 5.33 -15.29
N ILE A 50 -0.46 6.16 -16.23
CA ILE A 50 0.96 6.40 -16.48
C ILE A 50 1.49 7.30 -15.36
N VAL A 51 2.58 6.86 -14.75
CA VAL A 51 3.30 7.58 -13.70
C VAL A 51 4.78 7.61 -14.04
N LYS A 52 5.50 8.59 -13.51
CA LYS A 52 6.94 8.73 -13.67
C LYS A 52 7.62 8.46 -12.34
N ILE A 53 8.62 7.60 -12.36
CA ILE A 53 9.61 7.46 -11.28
C ILE A 53 10.87 8.15 -11.79
N SER A 54 11.27 9.24 -11.13
CA SER A 54 12.45 10.02 -11.51
C SER A 54 13.70 9.64 -10.73
N LYS A 55 13.54 8.97 -9.57
CA LYS A 55 14.62 8.42 -8.77
C LYS A 55 14.14 7.20 -8.00
N PHE A 56 14.98 6.18 -7.90
CA PHE A 56 14.71 4.95 -7.16
C PHE A 56 16.03 4.46 -6.56
N ASP A 57 16.17 4.60 -5.24
CA ASP A 57 17.37 4.17 -4.52
C ASP A 57 16.98 3.08 -3.52
N ILE A 58 17.67 1.94 -3.54
CA ILE A 58 17.61 0.96 -2.46
C ILE A 58 18.50 1.49 -1.34
N VAL A 59 17.89 1.78 -0.20
CA VAL A 59 18.56 2.36 0.98
C VAL A 59 19.19 1.25 1.81
N ASP A 60 18.43 0.17 2.05
CA ASP A 60 18.93 -1.01 2.72
C ASP A 60 18.17 -2.26 2.27
N PHE A 61 18.75 -3.42 2.58
CA PHE A 61 18.14 -4.73 2.40
C PHE A 61 18.59 -5.63 3.54
N TYR A 62 17.65 -6.18 4.30
CA TYR A 62 17.96 -7.00 5.47
C TYR A 62 16.89 -8.06 5.72
N LYS A 63 17.21 -9.05 6.55
CA LYS A 63 16.26 -10.07 7.00
C LYS A 63 15.70 -9.74 8.38
N ILE A 64 14.45 -10.11 8.62
CA ILE A 64 13.74 -9.89 9.88
C ILE A 64 12.82 -11.09 10.16
N SER A 65 12.71 -11.54 11.41
CA SER A 65 11.69 -12.52 11.79
C SER A 65 10.30 -11.88 11.76
N THR A 66 9.25 -12.69 11.54
CA THR A 66 7.87 -12.19 11.60
C THR A 66 7.54 -11.57 12.95
N ASN A 67 8.00 -12.16 14.06
CA ASN A 67 7.78 -11.62 15.41
C ASN A 67 8.40 -10.23 15.60
N GLU A 68 9.65 -10.04 15.17
CA GLU A 68 10.33 -8.74 15.26
C GLU A 68 9.68 -7.71 14.33
N LEU A 69 9.22 -8.12 13.14
CA LEU A 69 8.46 -7.25 12.25
C LEU A 69 7.14 -6.80 12.90
N ILE A 70 6.36 -7.71 13.49
CA ILE A 70 5.08 -7.38 14.16
C ILE A 70 5.31 -6.33 15.25
N LYS A 71 6.31 -6.54 16.12
CA LYS A 71 6.66 -5.60 17.19
C LYS A 71 6.98 -4.19 16.66
N ARG A 72 7.74 -4.11 15.56
CA ARG A 72 8.02 -2.82 14.90
C ARG A 72 6.74 -2.17 14.40
N LEU A 73 5.89 -2.93 13.73
CA LEU A 73 4.64 -2.42 13.15
C LEU A 73 3.67 -1.91 14.22
N GLU A 74 3.57 -2.58 15.37
CA GLU A 74 2.80 -2.12 16.54
C GLU A 74 3.32 -0.78 17.08
N THR A 75 4.64 -0.56 17.03
CA THR A 75 5.27 0.67 17.53
C THR A 75 4.97 1.88 16.66
N TYR A 76 4.86 1.71 15.35
CA TYR A 76 4.65 2.83 14.42
C TYR A 76 3.22 3.41 14.47
N GLY A 77 2.30 2.78 15.20
CA GLY A 77 0.89 3.21 15.24
C GLY A 77 0.19 3.13 13.88
N ASP A 78 0.86 2.55 12.87
CA ASP A 78 0.32 2.34 11.54
C ASP A 78 -0.76 1.25 11.64
N TYR A 79 -1.98 1.60 11.27
CA TYR A 79 -3.10 0.68 11.15
C TYR A 79 -2.84 -0.35 10.03
N LEU A 80 -1.90 -1.27 10.22
CA LEU A 80 -2.00 -2.54 9.53
C LEU A 80 -3.28 -3.21 9.98
N SER A 81 -4.05 -3.74 9.03
CA SER A 81 -5.24 -4.48 9.40
C SER A 81 -4.84 -5.63 10.31
N ALA A 82 -5.66 -5.93 11.33
CA ALA A 82 -5.46 -7.08 12.21
C ALA A 82 -5.18 -8.38 11.42
N GLU A 83 -5.71 -8.47 10.20
CA GLU A 83 -5.48 -9.53 9.23
C GLU A 83 -4.00 -9.69 8.84
N ILE A 84 -3.24 -8.60 8.67
CA ILE A 84 -1.82 -8.68 8.31
C ILE A 84 -1.01 -9.17 9.51
N ILE A 85 -1.28 -8.67 10.71
CA ILE A 85 -0.63 -9.15 11.94
C ILE A 85 -0.93 -10.64 12.13
N GLN A 86 -2.19 -11.04 11.96
CA GLN A 86 -2.58 -12.45 12.02
C GLN A 86 -1.89 -13.29 10.95
N TYR A 87 -1.79 -12.80 9.71
CA TYR A 87 -1.08 -13.50 8.63
C TYR A 87 0.41 -13.67 8.94
N LEU A 88 1.08 -12.61 9.39
CA LEU A 88 2.49 -12.64 9.77
C LEU A 88 2.74 -13.54 10.99
N GLY A 89 1.83 -13.52 11.96
CA GLY A 89 1.91 -14.34 13.18
C GLY A 89 1.53 -15.80 12.99
N SER A 90 0.89 -16.16 11.86
CA SER A 90 0.46 -17.54 11.59
C SER A 90 1.61 -18.53 11.45
N LYS A 91 2.81 -18.05 11.07
CA LYS A 91 4.03 -18.86 10.93
C LYS A 91 5.26 -18.02 11.25
N ASP A 92 6.10 -18.51 12.14
CA ASP A 92 7.42 -17.92 12.37
C ASP A 92 8.32 -18.21 11.16
N ARG A 93 8.87 -17.15 10.58
CA ARG A 93 9.75 -17.21 9.40
C ARG A 93 10.57 -15.94 9.28
N GLU A 94 11.70 -16.03 8.59
CA GLU A 94 12.43 -14.86 8.13
C GLU A 94 11.80 -14.29 6.86
N LEU A 95 11.66 -12.96 6.85
CA LEU A 95 11.26 -12.17 5.70
C LEU A 95 12.43 -11.28 5.26
N SER A 96 12.51 -10.99 3.97
CA SER A 96 13.42 -9.98 3.44
C SER A 96 12.70 -8.64 3.35
N ILE A 97 13.33 -7.58 3.88
CA ILE A 97 12.86 -6.21 3.81
C ILE A 97 13.82 -5.41 2.94
N ALA A 98 13.27 -4.62 2.03
CA ALA A 98 14.01 -3.65 1.24
C ALA A 98 13.46 -2.25 1.54
N ASN A 99 14.26 -1.36 2.13
CA ASN A 99 13.89 0.05 2.23
C ASN A 99 14.29 0.75 0.94
N VAL A 100 13.34 1.50 0.37
CA VAL A 100 13.53 2.18 -0.91
C VAL A 100 13.13 3.64 -0.78
N LYS A 101 13.95 4.54 -1.33
CA LYS A 101 13.65 5.95 -1.49
C LYS A 101 13.26 6.24 -2.93
N ILE A 102 12.09 6.86 -3.12
CA ILE A 102 11.48 7.01 -4.44
C ILE A 102 11.05 8.46 -4.66
N ASN A 103 11.48 9.04 -5.79
CA ASN A 103 10.92 10.28 -6.31
C ASN A 103 9.96 9.93 -7.44
N CYS A 104 8.69 10.32 -7.31
CA CYS A 104 7.65 9.94 -8.25
C CYS A 104 6.65 11.07 -8.54
N SER A 105 5.96 10.96 -9.67
CA SER A 105 4.90 11.89 -10.08
C SER A 105 3.63 11.76 -9.22
N LYS A 106 2.75 12.77 -9.30
CA LYS A 106 1.47 12.76 -8.57
C LYS A 106 0.61 11.52 -8.84
N GLY A 107 0.07 10.96 -7.76
CA GLY A 107 -0.83 9.81 -7.79
C GLY A 107 -0.17 8.53 -8.28
N THR A 108 1.13 8.37 -8.01
CA THR A 108 1.82 7.08 -7.96
C THR A 108 1.34 6.31 -6.73
N TYR A 109 0.94 5.06 -6.91
CA TYR A 109 0.58 4.18 -5.81
C TYR A 109 1.79 3.36 -5.40
N ILE A 110 2.49 3.75 -4.33
CA ILE A 110 3.65 3.00 -3.82
C ILE A 110 3.29 1.56 -3.46
N ARG A 111 2.05 1.32 -2.98
CA ARG A 111 1.52 -0.03 -2.75
C ARG A 111 1.46 -0.88 -4.02
N GLN A 112 1.06 -0.29 -5.15
CA GLN A 112 1.06 -1.00 -6.42
C GLN A 112 2.50 -1.25 -6.89
N LEU A 113 3.37 -0.25 -6.77
CA LEU A 113 4.77 -0.40 -7.14
C LEU A 113 5.46 -1.52 -6.34
N ALA A 114 5.13 -1.68 -5.05
CA ALA A 114 5.61 -2.80 -4.26
C ALA A 114 5.20 -4.14 -4.89
N ASN A 115 3.93 -4.31 -5.25
CA ASN A 115 3.43 -5.52 -5.94
C ASN A 115 4.13 -5.73 -7.30
N ASP A 116 4.23 -4.68 -8.12
CA ASP A 116 4.86 -4.73 -9.44
C ASP A 116 6.34 -5.16 -9.33
N LEU A 117 7.05 -4.70 -8.30
CA LEU A 117 8.43 -5.14 -8.01
C LEU A 117 8.49 -6.62 -7.61
N GLY A 118 7.51 -7.10 -6.84
CA GLY A 118 7.41 -8.51 -6.49
C GLY A 118 7.25 -9.40 -7.72
N GLU A 119 6.30 -9.04 -8.59
CA GLU A 119 6.08 -9.71 -9.86
C GLU A 119 7.36 -9.74 -10.71
N ALA A 120 8.06 -8.61 -10.81
CA ALA A 120 9.31 -8.50 -11.58
C ALA A 120 10.43 -9.42 -11.07
N VAL A 121 10.47 -9.72 -9.76
CA VAL A 121 11.45 -10.64 -9.16
C VAL A 121 10.86 -12.02 -8.85
N ASN A 122 9.69 -12.35 -9.41
CA ASN A 122 8.99 -13.61 -9.23
C ASN A 122 8.70 -13.98 -7.77
N THR A 123 8.36 -12.99 -6.94
CA THR A 123 7.98 -13.20 -5.54
C THR A 123 6.72 -12.40 -5.17
N SER A 124 6.12 -12.73 -4.03
CA SER A 124 5.05 -11.90 -3.46
C SER A 124 5.65 -10.88 -2.51
N THR A 125 5.30 -9.62 -2.72
CA THR A 125 5.74 -8.49 -1.90
C THR A 125 4.53 -7.75 -1.37
N MET A 126 4.72 -7.01 -0.29
CA MET A 126 3.74 -6.08 0.22
C MET A 126 4.44 -4.88 0.85
N LEU A 127 3.77 -3.73 0.84
CA LEU A 127 4.25 -2.55 1.53
C LEU A 127 3.95 -2.68 3.03
N VAL A 128 5.00 -2.71 3.85
CA VAL A 128 4.87 -2.83 5.33
C VAL A 128 5.04 -1.51 6.06
N GLY A 129 5.56 -0.47 5.40
CA GLY A 129 5.70 0.87 5.96
C GLY A 129 5.84 1.92 4.86
N LEU A 130 5.36 3.14 5.11
CA LEU A 130 5.44 4.22 4.14
C LEU A 130 5.58 5.58 4.83
N LYS A 131 6.71 6.25 4.59
CA LYS A 131 6.91 7.64 5.04
C LYS A 131 7.04 8.55 3.82
N ARG A 132 6.11 9.49 3.68
CA ARG A 132 6.21 10.55 2.67
C ARG A 132 7.08 11.67 3.23
N THR A 133 8.28 11.82 2.70
CA THR A 133 9.29 12.77 3.22
C THR A 133 9.28 14.13 2.54
N GLN A 134 8.62 14.28 1.39
CA GLN A 134 8.60 15.53 0.63
C GLN A 134 7.36 15.62 -0.29
N ILE A 135 6.83 16.83 -0.50
CA ILE A 135 5.79 17.17 -1.47
C ILE A 135 6.18 18.47 -2.18
N GLY A 136 6.60 18.38 -3.44
CA GLY A 136 7.09 19.56 -4.16
C GLY A 136 8.26 20.20 -3.41
N PRO A 137 8.22 21.50 -3.07
CA PRO A 137 9.29 22.17 -2.33
C PRO A 137 9.27 21.86 -0.82
N TRP A 138 8.18 21.29 -0.29
CA TRP A 138 7.99 21.11 1.15
C TRP A 138 8.54 19.78 1.64
N SER A 139 9.48 19.83 2.58
CA SER A 139 10.04 18.69 3.30
C SER A 139 9.16 18.30 4.48
N ILE A 140 9.28 17.05 4.95
CA ILE A 140 8.66 16.61 6.20
C ILE A 140 9.19 17.36 7.43
N SER A 141 10.40 17.93 7.36
CA SER A 141 10.92 18.84 8.40
C SER A 141 10.10 20.12 8.53
N ASP A 142 9.36 20.50 7.48
CA ASP A 142 8.54 21.70 7.44
C ASP A 142 7.11 21.39 7.92
N ALA A 143 6.81 20.12 8.23
CA ALA A 143 5.50 19.71 8.69
C ALA A 143 5.30 20.11 10.16
N VAL A 144 4.14 20.70 10.44
CA VAL A 144 3.66 20.97 11.80
C VAL A 144 2.75 19.83 12.26
N THR A 145 2.80 19.52 13.55
CA THR A 145 1.89 18.55 14.16
C THR A 145 0.50 19.17 14.37
N VAL A 146 -0.51 18.35 14.66
CA VAL A 146 -1.86 18.87 14.96
C VAL A 146 -1.82 19.64 16.28
N GLU A 147 -1.03 19.14 17.23
CA GLU A 147 -0.79 19.74 18.53
C GLU A 147 -0.14 21.14 18.40
N ASP A 148 0.82 21.32 17.47
CA ASP A 148 1.42 22.62 17.19
C ASP A 148 0.39 23.65 16.65
N LEU A 149 -0.63 23.18 15.93
CA LEU A 149 -1.69 24.05 15.40
C LEU A 149 -2.69 24.48 16.48
N GLU A 150 -2.98 23.61 17.45
CA GLU A 150 -3.90 23.89 18.55
C GLU A 150 -3.28 24.86 19.57
N ALA A 151 -1.96 24.80 19.80
CA ALA A 151 -1.25 25.68 20.73
C ALA A 151 -1.09 27.14 20.25
N ASN A 152 -1.37 27.43 18.97
CA ASN A 152 -1.26 28.75 18.36
C ASN A 152 -2.63 29.38 18.01
N GLN A 153 -3.72 28.89 18.59
CA GLN A 153 -5.05 29.52 18.58
C GLN A 153 -5.28 30.32 19.86
#